data_AF-A0A1A7QNA6-F1
#
_entry.id   AF-A0A1A7QNA6-F1
#
_cell.length_a   1.000
_cell.length_b   1.000
_cell.length_c   1.000
_cell.angle_alpha   90.00
_cell.angle_beta   90.00
_cell.angle_gamma   90.00
#
_symmetry.space_group_name_H-M   'P 1'
#
loop_
_entity.id
_entity.type
_entity.pdbx_description
1 polymer ?
#
loop_
_entity_poly.entity_id
_entity_poly.type
_entity_poly.pdbx_seq_one_letter_code
_entity_poly.pdbx_strand_id
1 'polypeptide(L)'
;MQELKRMGVKLSVDDFGMGHASLEYLRRILADEVKIDRSFVSGIDTSEDDRALVESVIQMIHSLGRTAVAEGVENARVLELLREMGCEEAQGYYFSHPVAMDDLLAQMPKAAAAAKGLAIGLISVDHTCQHIPWRQEIPMSIWTWLGDLVSPR
;
A
#
# COMPACT_ATOMS: atom_id res chain seq x y z
N MET A 1 5.27 20.79 6.89
CA MET A 1 5.99 19.59 6.35
C MET A 1 7.38 19.41 6.94
N GLN A 2 8.30 20.39 6.85
CA GLN A 2 9.67 20.22 7.40
C GLN A 2 9.69 19.94 8.91
N GLU A 3 8.82 20.59 9.69
CA GLU A 3 8.69 20.32 11.12
C GLU A 3 8.18 18.91 11.42
N LEU A 4 7.13 18.45 10.72
CA LEU A 4 6.62 17.09 10.83
C LEU A 4 7.69 16.05 10.49
N LYS A 5 8.48 16.30 9.44
CA LYS A 5 9.65 15.45 9.09
C LYS A 5 10.70 15.43 10.18
N ARG A 6 11.02 16.58 10.79
CA ARG A 6 11.96 16.63 11.94
C ARG A 6 11.44 15.87 13.15
N MET A 7 10.12 15.73 13.29
CA MET A 7 9.48 14.91 14.33
C MET A 7 9.46 13.41 14.00
N GLY A 8 9.95 13.00 12.83
CA GLY A 8 9.94 11.60 12.39
C GLY A 8 8.60 11.15 11.78
N VAL A 9 7.68 12.07 11.50
CA VAL A 9 6.41 11.75 10.83
C VAL A 9 6.68 11.40 9.37
N LYS A 10 6.17 10.24 8.94
CA LYS A 10 6.16 9.85 7.53
C LYS A 10 5.11 10.66 6.78
N LEU A 11 5.45 11.11 5.57
CA LEU A 11 4.56 11.91 4.72
C LEU A 11 4.23 11.14 3.44
N SER A 12 2.94 11.01 3.17
CA SER A 12 2.40 10.36 1.97
C SER A 12 1.80 11.40 1.02
N VAL A 13 1.90 11.14 -0.28
CA VAL A 13 1.19 11.91 -1.32
C VAL A 13 0.08 11.04 -1.88
N ASP A 14 -1.15 11.53 -1.75
CA ASP A 14 -2.35 10.84 -2.20
C ASP A 14 -2.72 11.20 -3.65
N ASP A 15 -3.54 10.36 -4.26
CA ASP A 15 -4.22 10.63 -5.54
C ASP A 15 -3.28 11.02 -6.71
N PHE A 16 -2.06 10.47 -6.78
CA PHE A 16 -1.18 10.73 -7.91
C PHE A 16 -1.80 10.13 -9.18
N GLY A 17 -2.22 11.01 -10.09
CA GLY A 17 -2.92 10.63 -11.30
C GLY A 17 -4.19 11.43 -11.60
N MET A 18 -4.84 12.05 -10.60
CA MET A 18 -6.10 12.80 -10.78
C MET A 18 -5.94 14.24 -11.31
N GLY A 19 -4.99 14.47 -12.22
CA GLY A 19 -4.83 15.74 -12.95
C GLY A 19 -4.32 16.94 -12.14
N HIS A 20 -4.30 16.88 -10.80
CA HIS A 20 -3.82 17.96 -9.93
C HIS A 20 -2.35 17.83 -9.52
N ALA A 21 -1.77 16.63 -9.55
CA ALA A 21 -0.37 16.41 -9.19
C ALA A 21 0.54 16.54 -10.42
N SER A 22 1.20 17.68 -10.57
CA SER A 22 2.24 17.83 -11.60
C SER A 22 3.53 17.11 -11.21
N LEU A 23 4.32 16.68 -12.19
CA LEU A 23 5.67 16.15 -11.95
C LEU A 23 6.57 17.12 -11.18
N GLU A 24 6.36 18.43 -11.38
CA GLU A 24 7.07 19.47 -10.62
C GLU A 24 6.68 19.46 -9.14
N TYR A 25 5.40 19.27 -8.83
CA TYR A 25 4.93 19.10 -7.46
C TYR A 25 5.56 17.87 -6.82
N LEU A 26 5.53 16.74 -7.54
CA LEU A 26 6.16 15.49 -7.10
C LEU A 26 7.65 15.69 -6.86
N ARG A 27 8.38 16.46 -7.67
CA ARG A 27 9.82 16.68 -7.44
C ARG A 27 10.14 17.48 -6.17
N ARG A 28 9.26 18.40 -5.76
CA ARG A 28 9.53 19.33 -4.65
C ARG A 28 9.00 18.88 -3.29
N ILE A 29 8.01 17.98 -3.28
CA ILE A 29 7.37 17.56 -2.03
C ILE A 29 8.28 16.66 -1.20
N LEU A 30 8.24 16.86 0.13
CA LEU A 30 8.98 16.05 1.10
C LEU A 30 8.21 14.78 1.46
N ALA A 31 7.77 14.01 0.48
CA ALA A 31 7.06 12.75 0.70
C ALA A 31 8.03 11.57 0.81
N ASP A 32 7.72 10.62 1.69
CA ASP A 32 8.37 9.30 1.76
C ASP A 32 7.77 8.33 0.73
N GLU A 33 6.47 8.46 0.48
CA GLU A 33 5.72 7.56 -0.38
C GLU A 33 4.74 8.33 -1.27
N VAL A 34 4.33 7.67 -2.36
CA VAL A 34 3.41 8.21 -3.36
C VAL A 34 2.37 7.13 -3.67
N LYS A 35 1.09 7.49 -3.50
CA LYS A 35 -0.04 6.62 -3.80
C LYS A 35 -0.51 6.85 -5.23
N ILE A 36 -0.52 5.79 -6.02
CA ILE A 36 -0.97 5.76 -7.42
C ILE A 36 -2.48 5.53 -7.39
N ASP A 37 -3.23 6.50 -7.90
CA ASP A 37 -4.69 6.47 -7.85
C ASP A 37 -5.26 5.23 -8.56
N ARG A 38 -6.39 4.73 -8.06
CA ARG A 38 -7.07 3.56 -8.59
C ARG A 38 -7.37 3.65 -10.09
N SER A 39 -7.61 4.83 -10.64
CA SER A 39 -7.92 5.00 -12.06
C SER A 39 -6.79 4.53 -12.98
N PHE A 40 -5.54 4.49 -12.50
CA PHE A 40 -4.40 3.94 -13.20
C PHE A 40 -4.30 2.42 -13.00
N VAL A 41 -4.65 1.94 -11.82
CA VAL A 41 -4.48 0.53 -11.40
C VAL A 41 -5.58 -0.37 -11.97
N SER A 42 -6.82 0.11 -12.10
CA SER A 42 -7.99 -0.73 -12.46
C SER A 42 -7.91 -1.40 -13.84
N GLY A 43 -7.00 -0.97 -14.73
CA GLY A 43 -6.90 -1.48 -16.10
C GLY A 43 -5.70 -2.39 -16.41
N ILE A 44 -4.72 -2.51 -15.50
CA ILE A 44 -3.40 -3.08 -15.83
C ILE A 44 -3.42 -4.57 -16.20
N ASP A 45 -4.48 -5.29 -15.81
CA ASP A 45 -4.68 -6.70 -16.11
C ASP A 45 -5.28 -6.95 -17.51
N THR A 46 -5.90 -5.93 -18.11
CA THR A 46 -6.58 -6.02 -19.41
C THR A 46 -6.00 -5.11 -20.49
N SER A 47 -5.20 -4.11 -20.12
CA SER A 47 -4.62 -3.11 -21.02
C SER A 47 -3.09 -3.08 -20.89
N GLU A 48 -2.38 -3.32 -22.00
CA GLU A 48 -0.91 -3.19 -22.04
C GLU A 48 -0.46 -1.73 -21.91
N ASP A 49 -1.26 -0.78 -22.43
CA ASP A 49 -0.98 0.65 -22.31
C ASP A 49 -1.07 1.11 -20.85
N ASP A 50 -2.11 0.69 -20.12
CA ASP A 50 -2.25 1.00 -18.69
C ASP A 50 -1.12 0.37 -17.88
N ARG A 51 -0.72 -0.86 -18.25
CA ARG A 51 0.42 -1.55 -17.64
C ARG A 51 1.72 -0.76 -17.81
N ALA A 52 2.03 -0.35 -19.04
CA ALA A 52 3.24 0.42 -19.35
C ALA A 52 3.23 1.80 -18.66
N LEU A 53 2.06 2.42 -18.57
CA LEU A 53 1.88 3.68 -17.86
C LEU A 53 2.18 3.53 -16.36
N VAL A 54 1.57 2.53 -15.70
CA VAL A 54 1.79 2.28 -14.26
C VAL A 54 3.24 1.91 -13.98
N GLU A 55 3.87 1.07 -14.81
CA GLU A 55 5.29 0.74 -14.69
C GLU A 55 6.17 1.99 -14.77
N SER A 56 5.89 2.88 -15.73
CA SER A 56 6.63 4.15 -15.88
C SER A 56 6.46 5.07 -14.67
N VAL A 57 5.27 5.11 -14.08
CA VAL A 57 4.99 5.88 -12.85
C VAL A 57 5.77 5.32 -11.66
N ILE A 58 5.78 4.00 -11.49
CA ILE A 58 6.55 3.33 -10.41
C ILE A 58 8.04 3.65 -10.53
N GLN A 59 8.62 3.50 -11.73
CA GLN A 59 10.04 3.81 -11.97
C GLN A 59 10.38 5.27 -11.67
N MET A 60 9.48 6.19 -11.99
CA MET A 60 9.64 7.60 -11.67
C MET A 60 9.60 7.86 -10.16
N ILE A 61 8.67 7.22 -9.43
CA ILE A 61 8.58 7.33 -7.96
C ILE A 61 9.89 6.84 -7.32
N HIS A 62 10.42 5.70 -7.79
CA HIS A 62 11.71 5.16 -7.34
C HIS A 62 12.88 6.10 -7.66
N SER A 63 12.88 6.72 -8.84
CA SER A 63 13.90 7.70 -9.26
C SER A 63 13.93 8.95 -8.36
N LEU A 64 12.82 9.25 -7.68
CA LEU A 64 12.72 10.32 -6.69
C LEU A 64 13.05 9.85 -5.27
N GLY A 65 13.45 8.58 -5.10
CA GLY A 65 13.83 8.00 -3.82
C GLY A 65 12.64 7.77 -2.88
N ARG A 66 11.46 7.47 -3.44
CA ARG A 66 10.21 7.28 -2.69
C ARG A 66 9.64 5.90 -2.90
N THR A 67 8.77 5.49 -1.97
CA THR A 67 8.02 4.23 -2.03
C THR A 67 6.75 4.41 -2.87
N ALA A 68 6.42 3.43 -3.72
CA ALA A 68 5.17 3.41 -4.46
C ALA A 68 4.10 2.59 -3.72
N VAL A 69 2.89 3.15 -3.63
CA VAL A 69 1.71 2.49 -3.08
C VAL A 69 0.64 2.46 -4.17
N ALA A 70 0.11 1.29 -4.53
CA ALA A 70 -0.97 1.19 -5.51
C ALA A 70 -2.34 1.17 -4.85
N GLU A 71 -3.28 1.98 -5.31
CA GLU A 71 -4.65 2.00 -4.80
C GLU A 71 -5.65 1.26 -5.69
N GLY A 72 -6.77 0.84 -5.08
CA GLY A 72 -7.85 0.18 -5.82
C GLY A 72 -7.50 -1.21 -6.33
N VAL A 73 -6.65 -1.95 -5.62
CA VAL A 73 -6.37 -3.35 -5.96
C VAL A 73 -7.57 -4.23 -5.59
N GLU A 74 -8.25 -4.76 -6.60
CA GLU A 74 -9.48 -5.54 -6.43
C GLU A 74 -9.32 -7.05 -6.68
N ASN A 75 -8.22 -7.48 -7.32
CA ASN A 75 -8.00 -8.88 -7.63
C ASN A 75 -6.53 -9.31 -7.54
N ALA A 76 -6.31 -10.64 -7.46
CA ALA A 76 -4.99 -11.23 -7.30
C ALA A 76 -4.07 -10.98 -8.51
N ARG A 77 -4.64 -10.88 -9.72
CA ARG A 77 -3.87 -10.66 -10.95
C ARG A 77 -3.27 -9.26 -11.00
N VAL A 78 -4.05 -8.24 -10.65
CA VAL A 78 -3.60 -6.85 -10.49
C VAL A 78 -2.49 -6.78 -9.45
N LEU A 79 -2.65 -7.45 -8.30
CA LEU A 79 -1.61 -7.51 -7.27
C LEU A 79 -0.30 -8.14 -7.77
N GLU A 80 -0.38 -9.25 -8.49
CA GLU A 80 0.80 -9.93 -9.06
C GLU A 80 1.53 -9.03 -10.05
N LEU A 81 0.80 -8.37 -10.96
CA LEU A 81 1.37 -7.44 -11.92
C LEU A 81 2.08 -6.26 -11.23
N LEU A 82 1.48 -5.69 -10.19
CA LEU A 82 2.10 -4.60 -9.42
C LEU A 82 3.42 -5.05 -8.75
N ARG A 83 3.48 -6.30 -8.27
CA ARG A 83 4.71 -6.87 -7.70
C ARG A 83 5.79 -7.07 -8.76
N GLU A 84 5.42 -7.55 -9.95
CA GLU A 84 6.33 -7.69 -11.09
C GLU A 84 6.93 -6.34 -11.50
N MET A 85 6.14 -5.26 -11.44
CA MET A 85 6.59 -3.89 -11.70
C MET A 85 7.42 -3.28 -10.56
N GLY A 86 7.55 -3.97 -9.42
CA GLY A 86 8.33 -3.50 -8.28
C GLY A 86 7.61 -2.53 -7.34
N CYS A 87 6.27 -2.47 -7.37
CA CYS A 87 5.49 -1.69 -6.40
C CYS A 87 5.58 -2.30 -4.98
N GLU A 88 5.88 -1.47 -3.98
CA GLU A 88 6.18 -1.95 -2.62
C GLU A 88 4.96 -2.19 -1.75
N GLU A 89 3.87 -1.45 -1.97
CA GLU A 89 2.66 -1.50 -1.14
C GLU A 89 1.40 -1.45 -2.02
N ALA A 90 0.32 -2.04 -1.53
CA ALA A 90 -0.97 -2.02 -2.21
C ALA A 90 -2.14 -1.89 -1.23
N GLN A 91 -3.16 -1.18 -1.67
CA GLN A 91 -4.40 -0.90 -0.96
C GLN A 91 -5.59 -1.23 -1.88
N GLY A 92 -6.62 -1.90 -1.36
CA GLY A 92 -7.86 -2.13 -2.10
C GLY A 92 -8.73 -3.26 -1.55
N TYR A 93 -9.88 -3.46 -2.20
CA TYR A 93 -10.91 -4.42 -1.77
C TYR A 93 -10.47 -5.88 -1.87
N TYR A 94 -9.39 -6.17 -2.61
CA TYR A 94 -8.75 -7.48 -2.58
C TYR A 94 -8.31 -7.88 -1.16
N PHE A 95 -7.92 -6.91 -0.32
CA PHE A 95 -7.50 -7.18 1.06
C PHE A 95 -8.66 -7.10 2.03
N SER A 96 -9.38 -5.97 1.99
CA SER A 96 -10.54 -5.72 2.84
C SER A 96 -11.32 -4.54 2.29
N HIS A 97 -12.63 -4.57 2.45
CA HIS A 97 -13.43 -3.35 2.34
C HIS A 97 -13.18 -2.45 3.56
N PRO A 98 -13.54 -1.15 3.51
CA PRO A 98 -13.60 -0.31 4.71
C PRO A 98 -14.50 -0.97 5.76
N VAL A 99 -13.96 -1.18 6.95
CA VAL A 99 -14.66 -1.83 8.07
C VAL A 99 -14.92 -0.81 9.17
N ALA A 100 -15.98 -1.03 9.95
CA ALA A 100 -16.22 -0.25 11.15
C ALA A 100 -15.10 -0.48 12.17
N MET A 101 -14.81 0.52 12.99
CA MET A 101 -13.77 0.43 14.02
C MET A 101 -14.00 -0.75 14.97
N ASP A 102 -15.25 -1.01 15.37
CA ASP A 102 -15.59 -2.11 16.27
C ASP A 102 -15.30 -3.47 15.63
N ASP A 103 -15.63 -3.63 14.35
CA ASP A 103 -15.35 -4.85 13.59
C ASP A 103 -13.85 -5.05 13.41
N LEU A 104 -13.10 -3.96 13.15
CA LEU A 104 -11.65 -4.00 13.08
C LEU A 104 -11.06 -4.47 14.41
N LEU A 105 -11.45 -3.85 15.53
CA LEU A 105 -10.96 -4.20 16.87
C LEU A 105 -11.30 -5.64 17.25
N ALA A 106 -12.46 -6.15 16.84
CA ALA A 106 -12.85 -7.54 17.08
C ALA A 106 -12.00 -8.54 16.28
N GLN A 107 -11.56 -8.14 15.09
CA GLN A 107 -10.72 -8.95 14.21
C GLN A 107 -9.24 -8.83 14.56
N MET A 108 -8.79 -7.70 15.12
CA MET A 108 -7.40 -7.50 15.52
C MET A 108 -6.95 -8.62 16.48
N PRO A 109 -5.81 -9.27 16.22
CA PRO A 109 -5.30 -10.30 17.12
C PRO A 109 -5.07 -9.67 18.50
N LYS A 110 -5.78 -10.18 19.51
CA LYS A 110 -5.55 -9.81 20.92
C LYS A 110 -4.09 -10.13 21.22
N ALA A 111 -3.27 -9.09 21.40
CA ALA A 111 -1.82 -9.15 21.42
C ALA A 111 -1.26 -10.48 21.97
N ALA A 112 -0.50 -11.20 21.14
CA ALA A 112 0.41 -12.22 21.63
C ALA A 112 1.53 -11.50 22.40
N ALA A 113 1.30 -11.29 23.69
CA ALA A 113 2.29 -10.88 24.67
C ALA A 113 3.32 -12.02 24.87
N ALA A 114 4.13 -12.33 23.86
CA ALA A 114 5.35 -13.14 23.97
C ALA A 114 6.04 -13.28 22.60
N ALA A 115 6.65 -12.22 22.08
CA ALA A 115 7.70 -12.35 21.08
C ALA A 115 8.87 -11.45 21.47
N LYS A 116 9.72 -11.93 22.38
CA LYS A 116 11.06 -11.38 22.52
C LYS A 116 11.80 -11.61 21.20
N GLY A 117 12.06 -10.54 20.47
CA GLY A 117 13.00 -10.54 19.33
C GLY A 117 12.40 -10.76 17.95
N LEU A 118 11.08 -10.82 17.80
CA LEU A 118 10.45 -10.70 16.49
C LEU A 118 10.07 -9.24 16.33
N ALA A 119 10.64 -8.55 15.35
CA ALA A 119 10.08 -7.30 14.86
C ALA A 119 8.70 -7.64 14.29
N ILE A 120 7.70 -7.68 15.17
CA ILE A 120 6.31 -7.55 14.78
C ILE A 120 6.30 -6.21 14.07
N GLY A 121 6.25 -6.24 12.74
CA GLY A 121 5.92 -5.08 11.96
C GLY A 121 4.66 -4.53 12.59
N LEU A 122 4.83 -3.43 13.33
CA LEU A 122 3.73 -2.66 13.86
C LEU A 122 2.84 -2.44 12.65
N ILE A 123 1.63 -3.00 12.69
CA ILE A 123 0.51 -2.48 11.94
C ILE A 123 0.54 -0.99 12.26
N SER A 124 1.03 -0.18 11.32
CA SER A 124 1.01 1.27 11.47
C SER A 124 -0.47 1.60 11.54
N VAL A 125 -0.94 1.94 12.75
CA VAL A 125 -2.25 2.56 12.94
C VAL A 125 -2.12 4.01 12.48
N ASP A 126 -1.86 4.18 11.18
CA ASP A 126 -2.30 5.36 10.45
C ASP A 126 -3.78 5.15 10.14
N HIS A 127 -4.58 6.20 10.19
CA HIS A 127 -6.05 6.14 10.28
C HIS A 127 -6.83 5.53 9.08
N THR A 128 -6.18 4.72 8.25
CA THR A 128 -6.78 3.87 7.23
C THR A 128 -6.11 2.49 7.29
N CYS A 129 -6.86 1.50 7.78
CA CYS A 129 -6.40 0.15 8.01
C CYS A 129 -6.20 -0.64 6.69
N GLN A 130 -5.27 -0.23 5.81
CA GLN A 130 -5.06 -0.88 4.49
C GLN A 130 -3.60 -0.77 3.95
N HIS A 131 -2.58 -0.71 4.80
CA HIS A 131 -1.17 -0.73 4.37
C HIS A 131 -0.50 -2.07 4.72
N ILE A 132 -0.04 -2.81 3.71
CA ILE A 132 0.80 -4.01 3.90
C ILE A 132 2.09 -3.85 3.07
N PRO A 133 3.25 -3.61 3.71
CA PRO A 133 4.53 -3.67 3.02
C PRO A 133 4.90 -5.12 2.72
N TRP A 134 5.05 -5.48 1.44
CA TRP A 134 5.39 -6.86 1.03
C TRP A 134 6.85 -7.23 1.33
N ARG A 135 7.69 -6.26 1.68
CA ARG A 135 9.16 -6.40 1.78
C ARG A 135 9.68 -7.07 3.06
N GLN A 136 8.80 -7.60 3.89
CA GLN A 136 9.18 -8.42 5.04
C GLN A 136 8.40 -9.74 4.97
N GLU A 137 9.11 -10.86 5.09
CA GLU A 137 8.54 -12.20 5.16
C GLU A 137 7.50 -12.26 6.29
N ILE A 138 6.22 -12.09 5.93
CA ILE A 138 5.12 -12.30 6.87
C ILE A 138 5.10 -13.81 7.18
N PRO A 139 5.24 -14.23 8.45
CA PRO A 139 5.19 -15.64 8.85
C PRO A 139 3.94 -16.32 8.28
N MET A 140 4.06 -17.58 7.84
CA MET A 140 2.92 -18.32 7.26
C MET A 140 1.68 -18.34 8.15
N SER A 141 1.84 -18.26 9.47
CA SER A 141 0.71 -18.16 10.41
C SER A 141 -0.13 -16.90 10.25
N ILE A 142 0.48 -15.77 9.85
CA ILE A 142 -0.22 -14.52 9.55
C ILE A 142 -0.83 -14.58 8.13
N TRP A 143 -0.19 -15.28 7.18
CA TRP A 143 -0.81 -15.61 5.89
C TRP A 143 -2.04 -16.50 6.04
N THR A 144 -2.02 -17.49 6.92
CA THR A 144 -3.20 -18.33 7.21
C THR A 144 -4.31 -17.50 7.83
N TRP A 145 -3.99 -16.60 8.77
CA TRP A 145 -4.96 -15.71 9.39
C TRP A 145 -5.56 -14.67 8.42
N LEU A 146 -4.76 -14.06 7.53
CA LEU A 146 -5.26 -13.19 6.45
C LEU A 146 -5.97 -13.98 5.35
N GLY A 147 -5.53 -15.20 5.06
CA GLY A 147 -6.18 -16.11 4.12
C GLY A 147 -7.56 -16.59 4.59
N ASP A 148 -7.75 -16.74 5.90
CA ASP A 148 -9.06 -17.00 6.50
C ASP A 148 -10.00 -15.78 6.40
N LEU A 149 -9.47 -14.56 6.22
CA LEU A 149 -10.23 -13.34 5.91
C LEU A 149 -10.64 -13.24 4.43
N VAL A 150 -9.90 -13.87 3.52
CA VAL A 150 -10.04 -13.75 2.05
C VAL A 150 -10.59 -15.04 1.39
N SER A 151 -10.92 -16.07 2.18
CA SER A 151 -11.57 -17.29 1.66
C SER A 151 -13.04 -17.00 1.29
N PRO A 152 -13.46 -17.20 0.03
CA PRO A 152 -14.84 -17.01 -0.37
C PRO A 152 -15.71 -18.13 0.22
N ARG A 153 -16.82 -17.76 0.84
CA ARG A 153 -18.03 -18.58 0.75
C ARG A 153 -18.87 -18.09 -0.42
#